data_AF-A0A819CQI3-F1
#
_entry.id   AF-A0A819CQI3-F1
#
_cell.length_a   1.000
_cell.length_b   1.000
_cell.length_c   1.000
_cell.angle_alpha   90.00
_cell.angle_beta   90.00
_cell.angle_gamma   90.00
#
_symmetry.space_group_name_H-M   'P 1'
#
loop_
_entity.id
_entity.type
_entity.pdbx_description
1 polymer ?
#
loop_
_entity_poly.entity_id
_entity_poly.type
_entity_poly.pdbx_seq_one_letter_code
_entity_poly.pdbx_strand_id
1 'polypeptide(L)'
;MGIALARIEIWVQSCLEQWINRSLLSKNGYKCFENLQSFYEDYQRAALDFYYSNNQSTDSIGYSRFILTSLTIIRLMHIKLCEDTRFERLKVHAIQIPHLLDLFEYLVLPNRDDMIRARDLYDYFLEFNEKPYPDLLSNIDSQNAFGVHFAEQSIEINENLQKIQEQVEQDRKDKIEEINNAKEKYEELMKKVNDLKCECESNIYYPYRKCDRCTIIKEADNIKVNIYECPIPSERRSALAVMFELQMPNEIRCYRDILWQLVNRPKPNPSNSMDEWLSIRPHQSKLRQYFKGSNNCKVKLVSKTKSITESHYSIARHVISTPLEEYFYENGLQVQISPTKINEFQDEYRTLTPELTDSNYKDLQFSIDNTEFAQNRVIAELSKCSLKLKSAEFVEFGSFRSGHRLQWWNLLSILELDSLSMDEESVVILITHALLQYGPLTKDRKSLICSWCPESHQQLLEDHFVDELIMRLDRHLKDCECNWQNE
;
A
#
# COMPACT_ATOMS: atom_id res chain seq x y z
N MET A 1 -17.51 5.69 21.42
CA MET A 1 -16.86 5.20 20.18
C MET A 1 -16.26 3.81 20.39
N GLY A 2 -15.36 3.60 21.36
CA GLY A 2 -14.72 2.29 21.61
C GLY A 2 -15.65 1.07 21.70
N ILE A 3 -16.79 1.16 22.41
CA ILE A 3 -17.77 0.05 22.48
C ILE A 3 -18.36 -0.31 21.11
N ALA A 4 -18.54 0.68 20.22
CA ALA A 4 -19.04 0.43 18.88
C ALA A 4 -17.99 -0.27 18.01
N LEU A 5 -16.73 0.15 18.09
CA LEU A 5 -15.61 -0.48 17.38
C LEU A 5 -15.39 -1.92 17.82
N ALA A 6 -15.34 -2.18 19.14
CA ALA A 6 -15.19 -3.54 19.66
C ALA A 6 -16.30 -4.48 19.17
N ARG A 7 -17.56 -4.01 19.11
CA ARG A 7 -18.68 -4.79 18.56
C ARG A 7 -18.51 -5.09 17.07
N ILE A 8 -18.00 -4.13 16.30
CA ILE A 8 -17.70 -4.32 14.87
C ILE A 8 -16.59 -5.37 14.70
N GLU A 9 -15.53 -5.28 15.49
CA GLU A 9 -14.38 -6.19 15.43
C GLU A 9 -14.77 -7.62 15.80
N ILE A 10 -15.57 -7.80 16.86
CA ILE A 10 -16.15 -9.10 17.24
C ILE A 10 -17.06 -9.64 16.13
N TRP A 11 -17.86 -8.77 15.49
CA TRP A 11 -18.71 -9.16 14.37
C TRP A 11 -17.88 -9.60 13.17
N VAL A 12 -16.78 -8.90 12.86
CA VAL A 12 -15.86 -9.29 11.79
C VAL A 12 -15.29 -10.69 12.05
N GLN A 13 -14.87 -10.94 13.28
CA GLN A 13 -14.30 -12.23 13.68
C GLN A 13 -15.33 -13.37 13.63
N SER A 14 -16.55 -13.14 14.13
CA SER A 14 -17.52 -14.22 14.35
C SER A 14 -18.53 -14.43 13.22
N CYS A 15 -18.82 -13.38 12.44
CA CYS A 15 -20.00 -13.33 11.58
C CYS A 15 -19.70 -12.97 10.11
N LEU A 16 -18.56 -12.34 9.82
CA LEU A 16 -18.27 -11.80 8.48
C LEU A 16 -18.32 -12.88 7.40
N GLU A 17 -17.68 -14.03 7.63
CA GLU A 17 -17.66 -15.11 6.64
C GLU A 17 -19.08 -15.59 6.27
N GLN A 18 -19.92 -15.83 7.28
CA GLN A 18 -21.31 -16.23 7.05
C GLN A 18 -22.10 -15.13 6.32
N TRP A 19 -21.85 -13.87 6.64
CA TRP A 19 -22.46 -12.74 5.97
C TRP A 19 -22.05 -12.64 4.50
N ILE A 20 -20.76 -12.85 4.18
CA ILE A 20 -20.27 -12.86 2.79
C ILE A 20 -20.94 -14.01 2.01
N ASN A 21 -20.92 -15.22 2.55
CA ASN A 21 -21.53 -16.40 1.91
C ASN A 21 -23.01 -16.17 1.60
N ARG A 22 -23.78 -15.60 2.54
CA ARG A 22 -25.20 -15.29 2.32
C ARG A 22 -25.40 -14.14 1.32
N SER A 23 -24.56 -13.11 1.39
CA SER A 23 -24.66 -11.94 0.52
C SER A 23 -24.39 -12.30 -0.93
N LEU A 24 -23.40 -13.15 -1.21
CA LEU A 24 -23.08 -13.63 -2.55
C LEU A 24 -24.22 -14.45 -3.18
N LEU A 25 -24.97 -15.21 -2.38
CA LEU A 25 -26.14 -15.98 -2.84
C LEU A 25 -27.40 -15.13 -3.04
N SER A 26 -27.41 -13.89 -2.56
CA SER A 26 -28.57 -13.01 -2.65
C SER A 26 -28.77 -12.46 -4.08
N LYS A 27 -29.99 -11.96 -4.38
CA LYS A 27 -30.28 -11.28 -5.66
C LYS A 27 -29.36 -10.09 -5.95
N ASN A 28 -28.72 -9.52 -4.92
CA ASN A 28 -27.79 -8.40 -5.02
C ASN A 28 -26.32 -8.82 -4.75
N GLY A 29 -25.97 -10.09 -4.98
CA GLY A 29 -24.61 -10.61 -4.72
C GLY A 29 -23.49 -9.83 -5.41
N TYR A 30 -23.77 -9.23 -6.57
CA TYR A 30 -22.82 -8.36 -7.29
C TYR A 30 -22.39 -7.10 -6.49
N LYS A 31 -23.18 -6.67 -5.49
CA LYS A 31 -22.85 -5.55 -4.60
C LYS A 31 -22.12 -5.96 -3.33
N CYS A 32 -21.91 -7.27 -3.08
CA CYS A 32 -21.31 -7.75 -1.84
C CYS A 32 -19.93 -7.11 -1.59
N PHE A 33 -19.08 -7.09 -2.62
CA PHE A 33 -17.74 -6.51 -2.53
C PHE A 33 -17.74 -4.98 -2.39
N GLU A 34 -18.71 -4.28 -3.01
CA GLU A 34 -18.87 -2.83 -2.84
C GLU A 34 -19.29 -2.47 -1.42
N ASN A 35 -20.24 -3.22 -0.85
CA ASN A 35 -20.67 -3.04 0.53
C ASN A 35 -19.52 -3.30 1.50
N LEU A 36 -18.67 -4.31 1.24
CA LEU A 36 -17.46 -4.57 2.02
C LEU A 36 -16.44 -3.43 1.92
N GLN A 37 -16.23 -2.89 0.72
CA GLN A 37 -15.36 -1.74 0.51
C GLN A 37 -15.86 -0.53 1.32
N SER A 38 -17.14 -0.18 1.21
CA SER A 38 -17.72 0.92 1.98
C SER A 38 -17.61 0.69 3.48
N PHE A 39 -17.93 -0.52 3.95
CA PHE A 39 -17.79 -0.90 5.35
C PHE A 39 -16.35 -0.77 5.85
N TYR A 40 -15.38 -1.23 5.06
CA TYR A 40 -13.97 -1.13 5.40
C TYR A 40 -13.49 0.32 5.45
N GLU A 41 -13.91 1.16 4.49
CA GLU A 41 -13.58 2.58 4.47
C GLU A 41 -14.07 3.30 5.72
N ASP A 42 -15.29 3.01 6.17
CA ASP A 42 -15.87 3.59 7.38
C ASP A 42 -15.23 3.05 8.66
N TYR A 43 -15.00 1.74 8.72
CA TYR A 43 -14.31 1.09 9.84
C TYR A 43 -12.89 1.64 10.00
N GLN A 44 -12.11 1.70 8.91
CA GLN A 44 -10.73 2.16 8.96
C GLN A 44 -10.65 3.59 9.47
N ARG A 45 -11.51 4.49 8.97
CA ARG A 45 -11.56 5.88 9.42
C ARG A 45 -11.85 5.94 10.92
N ALA A 46 -12.93 5.29 11.37
CA ALA A 46 -13.34 5.31 12.77
C ALA A 46 -12.31 4.67 13.71
N ALA A 47 -11.66 3.57 13.28
CA ALA A 47 -10.65 2.87 14.06
C ALA A 47 -9.37 3.69 14.18
N LEU A 48 -8.88 4.28 13.09
CA LEU A 48 -7.69 5.13 13.14
C LEU A 48 -7.93 6.42 13.92
N ASP A 49 -9.09 7.07 13.76
CA ASP A 49 -9.44 8.26 14.53
C ASP A 49 -9.53 8.00 16.04
N PHE A 50 -9.77 6.74 16.44
CA PHE A 50 -9.93 6.36 17.84
C PHE A 50 -8.67 5.74 18.46
N TYR A 51 -7.97 4.86 17.73
CA TYR A 51 -6.82 4.12 18.26
C TYR A 51 -5.47 4.82 18.01
N TYR A 52 -5.36 5.63 16.96
CA TYR A 52 -4.09 6.22 16.54
C TYR A 52 -4.02 7.73 16.81
N SER A 53 -2.88 8.21 17.32
CA SER A 53 -2.61 9.63 17.49
C SER A 53 -1.16 9.98 17.20
N ASN A 54 -0.94 11.07 16.44
CA ASN A 54 0.39 11.64 16.21
C ASN A 54 0.92 12.45 17.41
N ASN A 55 0.02 12.91 18.30
CA ASN A 55 0.35 13.91 19.32
C ASN A 55 0.13 13.38 20.76
N GLN A 56 -0.43 12.18 20.91
CA GLN A 56 -0.74 11.53 22.18
C GLN A 56 -0.33 10.05 22.09
N SER A 57 -0.38 9.34 23.21
CA SER A 57 -0.15 7.89 23.23
C SER A 57 -1.20 7.17 22.37
N THR A 58 -0.72 6.36 21.43
CA THR A 58 -1.58 5.46 20.64
C THR A 58 -2.05 4.30 21.53
N ASP A 59 -3.32 3.92 21.41
CA ASP A 59 -3.83 2.67 21.98
C ASP A 59 -3.26 1.50 21.18
N SER A 60 -2.10 0.97 21.59
CA SER A 60 -1.39 -0.10 20.89
C SER A 60 -2.19 -1.41 20.82
N ILE A 61 -3.02 -1.70 21.82
CA ILE A 61 -3.93 -2.86 21.84
C ILE A 61 -5.02 -2.65 20.79
N GLY A 62 -5.66 -1.48 20.78
CA GLY A 62 -6.67 -1.12 19.79
C GLY A 62 -6.12 -1.09 18.37
N TYR A 63 -4.91 -0.56 18.18
CA TYR A 63 -4.23 -0.54 16.90
C TYR A 63 -3.91 -1.97 16.40
N SER A 64 -3.50 -2.86 17.31
CA SER A 64 -3.31 -4.29 17.01
C SER A 64 -4.63 -4.95 16.55
N ARG A 65 -5.75 -4.69 17.24
CA ARG A 65 -7.08 -5.17 16.82
C ARG A 65 -7.48 -4.63 15.45
N PHE A 66 -7.16 -3.38 15.16
CA PHE A 66 -7.40 -2.77 13.85
C PHE A 66 -6.62 -3.47 12.72
N ILE A 67 -5.35 -3.80 12.96
CA ILE A 67 -4.53 -4.56 12.01
C ILE A 67 -5.14 -5.95 11.79
N LEU A 68 -5.39 -6.71 12.87
CA LEU A 68 -5.99 -8.05 12.78
C LEU A 68 -7.35 -8.04 12.06
N THR A 69 -8.19 -7.04 12.34
CA THR A 69 -9.49 -6.85 11.68
C THR A 69 -9.37 -6.53 10.20
N SER A 70 -8.44 -5.67 9.83
CA SER A 70 -8.16 -5.37 8.43
C SER A 70 -7.69 -6.61 7.67
N LEU A 71 -6.74 -7.34 8.24
CA LEU A 71 -6.17 -8.54 7.63
C LEU A 71 -7.20 -9.67 7.51
N THR A 72 -8.10 -9.83 8.49
CA THR A 72 -9.22 -10.79 8.39
C THR A 72 -10.16 -10.48 7.24
N ILE A 73 -10.54 -9.21 7.05
CA ILE A 73 -11.39 -8.79 5.92
C ILE A 73 -10.70 -9.11 4.58
N ILE A 74 -9.43 -8.73 4.44
CA ILE A 74 -8.62 -8.99 3.24
C ILE A 74 -8.51 -10.49 2.95
N ARG A 75 -8.15 -11.31 3.95
CA ARG A 75 -8.06 -12.76 3.83
C ARG A 75 -9.38 -13.36 3.35
N LEU A 76 -10.50 -13.00 3.99
CA LEU A 76 -11.81 -13.56 3.61
C LEU A 76 -12.23 -13.14 2.20
N MET A 77 -12.01 -11.89 1.81
CA MET A 77 -12.26 -11.45 0.44
C MET A 77 -11.40 -12.21 -0.57
N HIS A 78 -10.11 -12.39 -0.28
CA HIS A 78 -9.21 -13.13 -1.15
C HIS A 78 -9.63 -14.59 -1.33
N ILE A 79 -10.00 -15.28 -0.23
CA ILE A 79 -10.52 -16.65 -0.28
C ILE A 79 -11.75 -16.73 -1.18
N LYS A 80 -12.70 -15.81 -1.00
CA LYS A 80 -13.96 -15.79 -1.78
C LYS A 80 -13.73 -15.47 -3.26
N LEU A 81 -12.74 -14.63 -3.57
CA LEU A 81 -12.31 -14.41 -4.96
C LEU A 81 -11.67 -15.67 -5.55
N CYS A 82 -10.81 -16.37 -4.80
CA CYS A 82 -10.17 -17.60 -5.25
C CYS A 82 -11.16 -18.76 -5.47
N GLU A 83 -12.31 -18.75 -4.80
CA GLU A 83 -13.41 -19.71 -5.02
C GLU A 83 -14.16 -19.45 -6.34
N ASP A 84 -14.14 -18.22 -6.86
CA ASP A 84 -14.72 -17.89 -8.16
C ASP A 84 -13.79 -18.36 -9.29
N THR A 85 -14.31 -19.23 -10.15
CA THR A 85 -13.59 -19.75 -11.33
C THR A 85 -13.00 -18.67 -12.23
N ARG A 86 -13.60 -17.47 -12.28
CA ARG A 86 -13.09 -16.32 -13.07
C ARG A 86 -11.77 -15.79 -12.52
N PHE A 87 -11.53 -15.96 -11.22
CA PHE A 87 -10.40 -15.37 -10.50
C PHE A 87 -9.52 -16.42 -9.80
N GLU A 88 -9.71 -17.71 -10.10
CA GLU A 88 -8.98 -18.83 -9.47
C GLU A 88 -7.46 -18.64 -9.50
N ARG A 89 -6.92 -18.00 -10.54
CA ARG A 89 -5.48 -17.74 -10.66
C ARG A 89 -4.92 -16.97 -9.47
N LEU A 90 -5.71 -16.17 -8.74
CA LEU A 90 -5.27 -15.47 -7.52
C LEU A 90 -4.58 -16.39 -6.50
N LYS A 91 -4.90 -17.70 -6.47
CA LYS A 91 -4.24 -18.69 -5.60
C LYS A 91 -2.72 -18.79 -5.79
N VAL A 92 -2.20 -18.37 -6.95
CA VAL A 92 -0.76 -18.38 -7.29
C VAL A 92 -0.16 -16.99 -7.40
N HIS A 93 -0.92 -15.95 -7.10
CA HIS A 93 -0.45 -14.56 -7.02
C HIS A 93 -0.02 -14.21 -5.59
N ALA A 94 1.03 -13.41 -5.49
CA ALA A 94 1.50 -12.96 -4.20
C ALA A 94 0.55 -11.92 -3.59
N ILE A 95 0.58 -11.81 -2.26
CA ILE A 95 -0.04 -10.70 -1.53
C ILE A 95 1.08 -10.02 -0.75
N GLN A 96 1.74 -9.04 -1.39
CA GLN A 96 2.89 -8.36 -0.79
C GLN A 96 2.43 -7.10 -0.08
N ILE A 97 2.43 -7.17 1.25
CA ILE A 97 2.23 -6.01 2.13
C ILE A 97 3.61 -5.77 2.77
N PRO A 98 4.37 -4.75 2.34
CA PRO A 98 5.75 -4.55 2.77
C PRO A 98 5.86 -4.50 4.31
N HIS A 99 6.82 -5.25 4.88
CA HIS A 99 7.08 -5.34 6.32
C HIS A 99 5.92 -5.86 7.19
N LEU A 100 4.84 -6.38 6.59
CA LEU A 100 3.72 -6.92 7.36
C LEU A 100 4.12 -8.07 8.28
N LEU A 101 4.93 -9.02 7.78
CA LEU A 101 5.30 -10.20 8.55
C LEU A 101 6.17 -9.83 9.75
N ASP A 102 7.05 -8.83 9.59
CA ASP A 102 7.89 -8.29 10.67
C ASP A 102 7.01 -7.63 11.74
N LEU A 103 5.95 -6.92 11.33
CA LEU A 103 5.04 -6.24 12.25
C LEU A 103 4.32 -7.18 13.24
N PHE A 104 4.12 -8.46 12.90
CA PHE A 104 3.38 -9.38 13.74
C PHE A 104 4.00 -9.54 15.14
N GLU A 105 5.33 -9.51 15.24
CA GLU A 105 6.00 -9.65 16.54
C GLU A 105 5.73 -8.45 17.46
N TYR A 106 5.41 -7.30 16.90
CA TYR A 106 5.15 -6.08 17.66
C TYR A 106 3.69 -5.94 18.11
N LEU A 107 2.77 -6.78 17.62
CA LEU A 107 1.37 -6.71 18.00
C LEU A 107 1.19 -6.89 19.50
N VAL A 108 0.28 -6.12 20.09
CA VAL A 108 -0.05 -6.18 21.52
C VAL A 108 -1.36 -6.93 21.69
N LEU A 109 -1.27 -8.20 22.07
CA LEU A 109 -2.36 -9.19 22.02
C LEU A 109 -2.68 -9.74 23.42
N PRO A 110 -3.69 -9.19 24.12
CA PRO A 110 -3.96 -9.55 25.51
C PRO A 110 -4.68 -10.86 25.71
N ASN A 111 -5.23 -11.47 24.66
CA ASN A 111 -6.04 -12.67 24.78
C ASN A 111 -5.60 -13.76 23.80
N ARG A 112 -5.88 -15.00 24.20
CA ARG A 112 -5.54 -16.21 23.44
C ARG A 112 -6.17 -16.25 22.05
N ASP A 113 -7.41 -15.79 21.90
CA ASP A 113 -8.11 -15.85 20.62
C ASP A 113 -7.49 -14.91 19.59
N ASP A 114 -7.05 -13.73 20.01
CA ASP A 114 -6.29 -12.79 19.18
C ASP A 114 -4.90 -13.35 18.83
N MET A 115 -4.23 -14.05 19.74
CA MET A 115 -2.97 -14.75 19.44
C MET A 115 -3.15 -15.87 18.40
N ILE A 116 -4.21 -16.67 18.52
CA ILE A 116 -4.57 -17.70 17.52
C ILE A 116 -4.84 -17.05 16.17
N ARG A 117 -5.64 -15.99 16.17
CA ARG A 117 -5.98 -15.24 14.97
C ARG A 117 -4.74 -14.62 14.32
N ALA A 118 -3.83 -14.05 15.12
CA ALA A 118 -2.58 -13.51 14.64
C ALA A 118 -1.73 -14.59 13.97
N ARG A 119 -1.61 -15.77 14.58
CA ARG A 119 -0.91 -16.90 13.95
C ARG A 119 -1.54 -17.29 12.61
N ASP A 120 -2.85 -17.48 12.58
CA ASP A 120 -3.56 -17.90 11.37
C ASP A 120 -3.42 -16.88 10.23
N LEU A 121 -3.43 -15.58 10.56
CA LEU A 121 -3.19 -14.53 9.58
C LEU A 121 -1.74 -14.50 9.13
N TYR A 122 -0.77 -14.57 10.06
CA TYR A 122 0.65 -14.62 9.73
C TYR A 122 0.95 -15.74 8.73
N ASP A 123 0.45 -16.95 9.01
CA ASP A 123 0.67 -18.12 8.17
C ASP A 123 0.06 -17.96 6.77
N TYR A 124 -1.16 -17.39 6.72
CA TYR A 124 -1.83 -17.11 5.46
C TYR A 124 -1.04 -16.12 4.61
N PHE A 125 -0.64 -14.98 5.18
CA PHE A 125 0.12 -13.98 4.43
C PHE A 125 1.55 -14.43 4.13
N LEU A 126 2.17 -15.27 4.97
CA LEU A 126 3.45 -15.89 4.68
C LEU A 126 3.37 -16.80 3.45
N GLU A 127 2.36 -17.69 3.39
CA GLU A 127 2.13 -18.55 2.23
C GLU A 127 1.94 -17.74 0.95
N PHE A 128 1.15 -16.66 1.03
CA PHE A 128 0.89 -15.79 -0.12
C PHE A 128 2.08 -14.90 -0.48
N ASN A 129 2.93 -14.49 0.46
CA ASN A 129 4.13 -13.72 0.15
C ASN A 129 5.15 -14.54 -0.66
N GLU A 130 5.17 -15.86 -0.49
CA GLU A 130 6.08 -16.80 -1.18
C GLU A 130 5.54 -17.27 -2.55
N LYS A 131 4.38 -16.79 -3.02
CA LYS A 131 3.82 -17.17 -4.32
C LYS A 131 4.63 -16.61 -5.50
N PRO A 132 4.69 -17.33 -6.63
CA PRO A 132 5.61 -17.01 -7.73
C PRO A 132 5.16 -15.83 -8.60
N TYR A 133 3.87 -15.49 -8.63
CA TYR A 133 3.36 -14.44 -9.51
C TYR A 133 3.19 -13.12 -8.76
N PRO A 134 3.31 -11.97 -9.46
CA PRO A 134 3.22 -10.65 -8.83
C PRO A 134 1.88 -10.42 -8.14
N ASP A 135 1.85 -9.52 -7.17
CA ASP A 135 0.62 -9.09 -6.53
C ASP A 135 -0.26 -8.22 -7.46
N LEU A 136 -1.41 -7.76 -6.95
CA LEU A 136 -2.32 -6.88 -7.69
C LEU A 136 -1.90 -5.41 -7.69
N LEU A 137 -0.85 -5.04 -6.97
CA LEU A 137 -0.40 -3.66 -6.76
C LEU A 137 0.94 -3.34 -7.44
N SER A 138 1.65 -4.34 -7.95
CA SER A 138 2.99 -4.23 -8.52
C SER A 138 3.12 -5.04 -9.81
N ASN A 139 4.05 -4.62 -10.68
CA ASN A 139 4.39 -5.32 -11.93
C ASN A 139 3.17 -5.72 -12.78
N ILE A 140 2.19 -4.81 -12.89
CA ILE A 140 0.87 -5.06 -13.49
C ILE A 140 0.91 -5.37 -15.00
N ASP A 141 2.01 -5.04 -15.66
CA ASP A 141 2.29 -5.31 -17.08
C ASP A 141 3.30 -6.46 -17.28
N SER A 142 3.64 -7.20 -16.23
CA SER A 142 4.45 -8.41 -16.36
C SER A 142 3.65 -9.55 -17.01
N GLN A 143 4.35 -10.49 -17.65
CA GLN A 143 3.70 -11.63 -18.33
C GLN A 143 2.88 -12.49 -17.37
N ASN A 144 3.31 -12.57 -16.11
CA ASN A 144 2.62 -13.35 -15.08
C ASN A 144 1.62 -12.52 -14.28
N ALA A 145 1.42 -11.23 -14.58
CA ALA A 145 0.47 -10.38 -13.88
C ALA A 145 -0.96 -10.91 -14.02
N PHE A 146 -1.75 -10.76 -12.96
CA PHE A 146 -3.13 -11.25 -12.93
C PHE A 146 -3.96 -10.62 -14.04
N GLY A 147 -3.85 -9.29 -14.18
CA GLY A 147 -4.61 -8.51 -15.14
C GLY A 147 -4.33 -8.88 -16.59
N VAL A 148 -3.06 -9.06 -16.94
CA VAL A 148 -2.64 -9.50 -18.28
C VAL A 148 -3.27 -10.86 -18.60
N HIS A 149 -3.07 -11.85 -17.73
CA HIS A 149 -3.61 -13.19 -17.98
C HIS A 149 -5.15 -13.22 -18.01
N PHE A 150 -5.82 -12.46 -17.14
CA PHE A 150 -7.27 -12.34 -17.17
C PHE A 150 -7.75 -11.73 -18.49
N ALA A 151 -7.08 -10.67 -18.95
CA ALA A 151 -7.39 -10.02 -20.22
C ALA A 151 -7.13 -10.94 -21.42
N GLU A 152 -6.10 -11.77 -21.41
CA GLU A 152 -5.84 -12.76 -22.47
C GLU A 152 -7.00 -13.74 -22.66
N GLN A 153 -7.65 -14.14 -21.57
CA GLN A 153 -8.77 -15.10 -21.59
C GLN A 153 -10.13 -14.44 -21.82
N SER A 154 -10.23 -13.11 -21.71
CA SER A 154 -11.48 -12.38 -21.84
C SER A 154 -11.77 -12.02 -23.30
N ILE A 155 -12.84 -12.63 -23.86
CA ILE A 155 -13.33 -12.33 -25.21
C ILE A 155 -13.63 -10.83 -25.36
N GLU A 156 -14.36 -10.27 -24.40
CA GLU A 156 -14.81 -8.88 -24.45
C GLU A 156 -13.62 -7.88 -24.43
N ILE A 157 -12.60 -8.14 -23.60
CA ILE A 157 -11.41 -7.28 -23.55
C ILE A 157 -10.66 -7.34 -24.89
N ASN A 158 -10.49 -8.53 -25.46
CA ASN A 158 -9.79 -8.70 -26.73
C ASN A 158 -10.55 -8.07 -27.91
N GLU A 159 -11.87 -8.19 -27.97
CA GLU A 159 -12.70 -7.52 -28.99
C GLU A 159 -12.59 -6.00 -28.91
N ASN A 160 -12.59 -5.44 -27.69
CA ASN A 160 -12.41 -4.00 -27.50
C ASN A 160 -10.98 -3.55 -27.85
N LEU A 161 -9.97 -4.35 -27.53
CA LEU A 161 -8.59 -4.09 -27.94
C LEU A 161 -8.46 -4.10 -29.47
N GLN A 162 -9.11 -5.04 -30.16
CA GLN A 162 -9.14 -5.09 -31.62
C GLN A 162 -9.81 -3.85 -32.21
N LYS A 163 -10.96 -3.42 -31.68
CA LYS A 163 -11.62 -2.18 -32.12
C LYS A 163 -10.72 -0.95 -31.96
N ILE A 164 -9.96 -0.88 -30.88
CA ILE A 164 -8.97 0.20 -30.68
C ILE A 164 -7.89 0.12 -31.76
N GLN A 165 -7.35 -1.07 -32.03
CA GLN A 165 -6.33 -1.26 -33.06
C GLN A 165 -6.84 -0.90 -34.47
N GLU A 166 -8.06 -1.28 -34.82
CA GLU A 166 -8.70 -0.89 -36.08
C GLU A 166 -8.89 0.64 -36.17
N GLN A 167 -9.30 1.28 -35.08
CA GLN A 167 -9.40 2.74 -35.02
C GLN A 167 -8.03 3.42 -35.13
N VAL A 168 -6.98 2.84 -34.55
CA VAL A 168 -5.60 3.34 -34.69
C VAL A 168 -5.17 3.30 -36.15
N GLU A 169 -5.43 2.21 -36.87
CA GLU A 169 -5.11 2.12 -38.30
C GLU A 169 -5.88 3.14 -39.14
N GLN A 170 -7.15 3.40 -38.82
CA GLN A 170 -7.91 4.44 -39.49
C GLN A 170 -7.36 5.84 -39.16
N ASP A 171 -7.10 6.13 -37.88
CA ASP A 171 -6.52 7.41 -37.46
C ASP A 171 -5.16 7.66 -38.14
N ARG A 172 -4.36 6.62 -38.36
CA ARG A 172 -3.09 6.73 -39.09
C ARG A 172 -3.30 7.10 -40.54
N LYS A 173 -4.29 6.52 -41.23
CA LYS A 173 -4.62 6.89 -42.63
C LYS A 173 -5.08 8.34 -42.71
N ASP A 174 -5.99 8.74 -41.84
CA ASP A 174 -6.50 10.11 -41.76
C ASP A 174 -5.34 11.09 -41.48
N LYS A 175 -4.38 10.67 -40.64
CA LYS A 175 -3.19 11.48 -40.35
C LYS A 175 -2.25 11.62 -41.54
N ILE A 176 -2.05 10.55 -42.32
CA ILE A 176 -1.27 10.61 -43.56
C ILE A 176 -1.92 11.58 -44.54
N GLU A 177 -3.25 11.55 -44.68
CA GLU A 177 -3.99 12.50 -45.51
C GLU A 177 -3.83 13.94 -45.03
N GLU A 178 -3.96 14.19 -43.71
CA GLU A 178 -3.69 15.51 -43.11
C GLU A 178 -2.28 16.02 -43.44
N ILE A 179 -1.26 15.17 -43.32
CA ILE A 179 0.14 15.51 -43.61
C ILE A 179 0.33 15.82 -45.09
N ASN A 180 -0.24 15.01 -45.99
CA ASN A 180 -0.14 15.21 -47.43
C ASN A 180 -0.82 16.52 -47.85
N ASN A 181 -2.03 16.78 -47.37
CA ASN A 181 -2.75 18.03 -47.62
C ASN A 181 -1.96 19.25 -47.11
N ALA A 182 -1.29 19.12 -45.96
CA ALA A 182 -0.44 20.18 -45.41
C ALA A 182 0.82 20.41 -46.27
N LYS A 183 1.44 19.35 -46.79
CA LYS A 183 2.60 19.42 -47.70
C LYS A 183 2.20 20.07 -49.03
N GLU A 184 1.10 19.64 -49.63
CA GLU A 184 0.56 20.22 -50.88
C GLU A 184 0.25 21.71 -50.72
N LYS A 185 -0.43 22.09 -49.62
CA LYS A 185 -0.71 23.51 -49.33
C LYS A 185 0.58 24.32 -49.20
N TYR A 186 1.61 23.78 -48.54
CA TYR A 186 2.90 24.45 -48.42
C TYR A 186 3.54 24.66 -49.81
N GLU A 187 3.57 23.62 -50.64
CA GLU A 187 4.11 23.69 -52.00
C GLU A 187 3.36 24.70 -52.87
N GLU A 188 2.03 24.77 -52.78
CA GLU A 188 1.20 25.77 -53.47
C GLU A 188 1.53 27.20 -53.04
N LEU A 189 1.68 27.44 -51.73
CA LEU A 189 2.09 28.75 -51.22
C LEU A 189 3.49 29.12 -51.71
N MET A 190 4.42 28.16 -51.72
CA MET A 190 5.79 28.40 -52.20
C MET A 190 5.87 28.63 -53.71
N LYS A 191 5.00 27.99 -54.52
CA LYS A 191 4.86 28.32 -55.94
C LYS A 191 4.43 29.78 -56.13
N LYS A 192 3.42 30.25 -55.38
CA LYS A 192 2.97 31.66 -55.41
C LYS A 192 4.06 32.63 -54.96
N VAL A 193 4.88 32.25 -53.97
CA VAL A 193 6.04 33.04 -53.51
C VAL A 193 7.07 33.24 -54.62
N ASN A 194 7.31 32.22 -55.45
CA ASN A 194 8.28 32.29 -56.54
C ASN A 194 7.89 33.32 -57.61
N ASP A 195 6.59 33.53 -57.83
CA ASP A 195 6.06 34.49 -58.81
C ASP A 195 6.03 35.94 -58.30
N LEU A 196 6.19 36.17 -56.99
CA LEU A 196 6.11 37.49 -56.35
C LEU A 196 7.50 38.06 -56.06
N LYS A 197 7.71 39.36 -56.27
CA LYS A 197 8.93 40.07 -55.85
C LYS A 197 8.79 40.60 -54.42
N CYS A 198 9.85 40.53 -53.61
CA CYS A 198 9.84 41.17 -52.28
C CYS A 198 9.97 42.68 -52.47
N GLU A 199 8.97 43.44 -52.06
CA GLU A 199 9.02 44.92 -52.04
C GLU A 199 9.71 45.47 -50.79
N CYS A 200 10.60 44.66 -50.19
CA CYS A 200 11.08 44.78 -48.83
C CYS A 200 12.44 45.48 -48.72
N GLU A 201 12.83 46.29 -49.72
CA GLU A 201 14.14 46.94 -49.72
C GLU A 201 14.18 48.19 -48.83
N SER A 202 15.04 48.10 -47.81
CA SER A 202 15.83 49.17 -47.18
C SER A 202 15.11 50.49 -46.85
N ASN A 203 14.32 50.49 -45.77
CA ASN A 203 14.10 51.72 -45.01
C ASN A 203 14.41 51.47 -43.53
N ILE A 204 15.58 51.97 -43.10
CA ILE A 204 16.15 51.88 -41.74
C ILE A 204 15.21 52.48 -40.67
N TYR A 205 14.16 53.19 -41.09
CA TYR A 205 13.20 53.87 -40.21
C TYR A 205 11.89 53.13 -39.94
N TYR A 206 11.51 52.09 -40.70
CA TYR A 206 10.22 51.38 -40.50
C TYR A 206 10.31 49.89 -40.87
N PRO A 207 10.62 48.99 -39.92
CA PRO A 207 10.91 47.58 -40.20
C PRO A 207 9.70 46.68 -40.52
N TYR A 208 8.49 47.24 -40.73
CA TYR A 208 7.24 46.47 -40.80
C TYR A 208 6.39 46.73 -42.05
N ARG A 209 6.95 46.59 -43.25
CA ARG A 209 6.10 46.38 -44.45
C ARG A 209 5.85 44.89 -44.64
N LYS A 210 4.61 44.46 -44.37
CA LYS A 210 4.10 43.11 -44.72
C LYS A 210 3.86 43.08 -46.24
N CYS A 211 4.90 42.88 -47.04
CA CYS A 211 4.67 42.62 -48.46
C CYS A 211 3.97 41.27 -48.63
N ASP A 212 3.27 41.07 -49.74
CA ASP A 212 2.51 39.85 -50.00
C ASP A 212 3.42 38.62 -49.98
N ARG A 213 4.63 38.72 -50.54
CA ARG A 213 5.63 37.63 -50.51
C ARG A 213 5.99 37.21 -49.09
N CYS A 214 6.35 38.15 -48.21
CA CYS A 214 6.70 37.87 -46.81
C CYS A 214 5.50 37.37 -46.00
N THR A 215 4.29 37.78 -46.37
CA THR A 215 3.06 37.31 -45.72
C THR A 215 2.78 35.85 -46.07
N ILE A 216 2.91 35.48 -47.35
CA ILE A 216 2.70 34.10 -47.82
C ILE A 216 3.80 33.17 -47.29
N ILE A 217 5.07 33.61 -47.21
CA ILE A 217 6.14 32.83 -46.56
C ILE A 217 5.78 32.56 -45.09
N LYS A 218 5.35 33.59 -44.35
CA LYS A 218 4.90 33.41 -42.96
C LYS A 218 3.68 32.50 -42.85
N GLU A 219 2.77 32.52 -43.83
CA GLU A 219 1.63 31.60 -43.85
C GLU A 219 2.10 30.16 -44.04
N ALA A 220 3.03 29.92 -44.98
CA ALA A 220 3.62 28.62 -45.25
C ALA A 220 4.38 28.08 -44.02
N ASP A 221 5.23 28.91 -43.40
CA ASP A 221 5.98 28.56 -42.19
C ASP A 221 5.08 28.29 -40.96
N ASN A 222 3.86 28.83 -40.97
CA ASN A 222 2.87 28.63 -39.90
C ASN A 222 1.96 27.42 -40.13
N ILE A 223 2.10 26.67 -41.23
CA ILE A 223 1.41 25.39 -41.38
C ILE A 223 1.96 24.43 -40.32
N LYS A 224 1.10 24.04 -39.39
CA LYS A 224 1.45 23.18 -38.27
C LYS A 224 0.63 21.91 -38.32
N VAL A 225 1.30 20.79 -38.15
CA VAL A 225 0.70 19.46 -38.07
C VAL A 225 1.15 18.85 -36.75
N ASN A 226 0.19 18.45 -35.92
CA ASN A 226 0.48 17.84 -34.62
C ASN A 226 1.04 16.42 -34.82
N ILE A 227 1.89 15.96 -33.91
CA ILE A 227 2.30 14.55 -33.86
C ILE A 227 1.11 13.69 -33.45
N TYR A 228 1.00 12.51 -34.05
CA TYR A 228 0.06 11.47 -33.65
C TYR A 228 0.74 10.55 -32.62
N GLU A 229 0.18 10.46 -31.42
CA GLU A 229 0.60 9.47 -30.42
C GLU A 229 -0.43 8.32 -30.36
N CYS A 230 0.06 7.08 -30.40
CA CYS A 230 -0.81 5.92 -30.28
C CYS A 230 -1.46 5.89 -28.87
N PRO A 231 -2.81 5.76 -28.77
CA PRO A 231 -3.49 5.81 -27.47
C PRO A 231 -3.19 4.61 -26.58
N ILE A 232 -2.71 3.49 -27.15
CA ILE A 232 -2.42 2.24 -26.42
C ILE A 232 -1.00 1.73 -26.75
N PRO A 233 -0.30 1.05 -25.82
CA PRO A 233 1.01 0.46 -26.10
C PRO A 233 1.01 -0.50 -27.28
N SER A 234 2.09 -0.48 -28.05
CA SER A 234 2.36 -1.39 -29.17
C SER A 234 2.56 -2.82 -28.69
N GLU A 235 3.19 -2.98 -27.52
CA GLU A 235 3.38 -4.28 -26.91
C GLU A 235 2.05 -4.85 -26.41
N ARG A 236 1.65 -6.00 -26.96
CA ARG A 236 0.37 -6.65 -26.65
C ARG A 236 0.12 -6.84 -25.16
N ARG A 237 1.16 -7.24 -24.41
CA ARG A 237 1.09 -7.44 -22.97
C ARG A 237 0.72 -6.17 -22.22
N SER A 238 1.42 -5.07 -22.50
CA SER A 238 1.17 -3.76 -21.91
C SER A 238 -0.20 -3.21 -22.33
N ALA A 239 -0.62 -3.45 -23.57
CA ALA A 239 -1.97 -3.13 -24.03
C ALA A 239 -3.05 -3.90 -23.26
N LEU A 240 -2.85 -5.20 -23.00
CA LEU A 240 -3.76 -6.02 -22.20
C LEU A 240 -3.81 -5.57 -20.74
N ALA A 241 -2.68 -5.18 -20.15
CA ALA A 241 -2.65 -4.60 -18.81
C ALA A 241 -3.48 -3.31 -18.74
N VAL A 242 -3.31 -2.39 -19.69
CA VAL A 242 -4.12 -1.16 -19.79
C VAL A 242 -5.61 -1.50 -19.93
N MET A 243 -5.96 -2.43 -20.81
CA MET A 243 -7.36 -2.82 -21.01
C MET A 243 -7.98 -3.48 -19.78
N PHE A 244 -7.21 -4.30 -19.05
CA PHE A 244 -7.65 -4.86 -17.79
C PHE A 244 -7.94 -3.75 -16.76
N GLU A 245 -7.07 -2.75 -16.63
CA GLU A 245 -7.29 -1.63 -15.71
C GLU A 245 -8.55 -0.83 -16.07
N LEU A 246 -8.84 -0.65 -17.37
CA LEU A 246 -10.06 0.02 -17.83
C LEU A 246 -11.32 -0.82 -17.58
N GLN A 247 -11.22 -2.14 -17.65
CA GLN A 247 -12.36 -3.07 -17.65
C GLN A 247 -12.34 -4.04 -16.46
N MET A 248 -11.68 -3.65 -15.36
CA MET A 248 -11.47 -4.51 -14.21
C MET A 248 -12.79 -5.00 -13.63
N PRO A 249 -12.93 -6.32 -13.35
CA PRO A 249 -14.05 -6.84 -12.59
C PRO A 249 -14.19 -6.13 -11.25
N ASN A 250 -15.42 -5.77 -10.90
CA ASN A 250 -15.71 -4.92 -9.74
C ASN A 250 -15.22 -5.54 -8.42
N GLU A 251 -15.31 -6.87 -8.31
CA GLU A 251 -14.90 -7.65 -7.15
C GLU A 251 -13.38 -7.55 -6.91
N ILE A 252 -12.60 -7.64 -8.00
CA ILE A 252 -11.13 -7.47 -7.97
C ILE A 252 -10.78 -6.03 -7.61
N ARG A 253 -11.49 -5.06 -8.20
CA ARG A 253 -11.30 -3.64 -7.89
C ARG A 253 -11.52 -3.34 -6.41
N CYS A 254 -12.63 -3.78 -5.82
CA CYS A 254 -12.92 -3.59 -4.40
C CYS A 254 -11.84 -4.20 -3.50
N TYR A 255 -11.41 -5.42 -3.81
CA TYR A 255 -10.34 -6.09 -3.06
C TYR A 255 -9.01 -5.33 -3.16
N ARG A 256 -8.64 -4.89 -4.37
CA ARG A 256 -7.42 -4.11 -4.60
C ARG A 256 -7.46 -2.76 -3.90
N ASP A 257 -8.60 -2.07 -3.91
CA ASP A 257 -8.76 -0.78 -3.23
C ASP A 257 -8.61 -0.93 -1.70
N ILE A 258 -9.12 -2.01 -1.10
CA ILE A 258 -8.94 -2.30 0.34
C ILE A 258 -7.48 -2.63 0.66
N LEU A 259 -6.82 -3.46 -0.15
CA LEU A 259 -5.38 -3.72 -0.02
C LEU A 259 -4.60 -2.41 -0.08
N TRP A 260 -4.88 -1.60 -1.10
CA TRP A 260 -4.25 -0.30 -1.27
C TRP A 260 -4.46 0.61 -0.07
N GLN A 261 -5.68 0.65 0.47
CA GLN A 261 -6.04 1.43 1.64
C GLN A 261 -5.42 0.89 2.93
N LEU A 262 -5.21 -0.43 3.06
CA LEU A 262 -4.38 -1.05 4.11
C LEU A 262 -2.99 -0.44 4.12
N VAL A 263 -2.38 -0.39 2.96
CA VAL A 263 -0.98 -0.05 2.88
C VAL A 263 -0.75 1.47 2.96
N ASN A 264 -1.61 2.30 2.38
CA ASN A 264 -1.39 3.75 2.25
C ASN A 264 -2.05 4.62 3.35
N ARG A 265 -2.10 4.15 4.60
CA ARG A 265 -2.85 4.75 5.74
C ARG A 265 -2.72 6.29 5.90
N PRO A 266 -3.69 6.91 6.62
CA PRO A 266 -4.82 7.70 6.09
C PRO A 266 -4.43 8.91 5.22
N LYS A 267 -3.15 9.23 5.10
CA LYS A 267 -2.61 10.23 4.19
C LYS A 267 -1.60 9.52 3.28
N PRO A 268 -2.02 9.10 2.07
CA PRO A 268 -1.04 8.70 1.07
C PRO A 268 -0.02 9.82 0.94
N ASN A 269 1.27 9.48 1.02
CA ASN A 269 2.29 10.47 0.69
C ASN A 269 1.95 11.03 -0.69
N PRO A 270 1.88 12.36 -0.86
CA PRO A 270 1.58 12.93 -2.16
C PRO A 270 2.62 12.40 -3.13
N SER A 271 2.22 11.47 -4.00
CA SER A 271 3.12 10.99 -5.02
C SER A 271 3.49 12.18 -5.88
N ASN A 272 4.74 12.24 -6.34
CA ASN A 272 5.19 13.16 -7.38
C ASN A 272 4.11 13.30 -8.47
N SER A 273 3.99 14.49 -9.08
CA SER A 273 3.01 14.77 -10.13
C SER A 273 3.07 13.69 -11.22
N MET A 274 2.14 12.75 -11.14
CA MET A 274 1.96 11.69 -12.12
C MET A 274 0.71 11.97 -12.91
N ASP A 275 0.77 11.51 -14.15
CA ASP A 275 -0.18 11.81 -15.18
C ASP A 275 -1.19 10.66 -15.27
N GLU A 276 -2.45 10.94 -14.94
CA GLU A 276 -3.54 9.96 -15.06
C GLU A 276 -3.87 9.75 -16.54
N TRP A 277 -3.85 8.49 -16.99
CA TRP A 277 -4.01 8.14 -18.41
C TRP A 277 -5.31 8.70 -19.00
N LEU A 278 -6.42 8.62 -18.27
CA LEU A 278 -7.73 9.10 -18.73
C LEU A 278 -7.92 10.62 -18.59
N SER A 279 -6.89 11.36 -18.19
CA SER A 279 -6.89 12.81 -18.08
C SER A 279 -6.14 13.52 -19.21
N ILE A 280 -5.41 12.77 -20.05
CA ILE A 280 -4.48 13.32 -21.05
C ILE A 280 -4.87 12.89 -22.46
N ARG A 281 -4.73 13.79 -23.45
CA ARG A 281 -4.97 13.45 -24.86
C ARG A 281 -3.75 12.72 -25.44
N PRO A 282 -3.91 11.81 -26.42
CA PRO A 282 -5.18 11.31 -26.98
C PRO A 282 -5.82 10.18 -26.15
N HIS A 283 -5.16 9.70 -25.09
CA HIS A 283 -5.61 8.57 -24.27
C HIS A 283 -7.02 8.76 -23.70
N GLN A 284 -7.33 9.92 -23.14
CA GLN A 284 -8.66 10.28 -22.64
C GLN A 284 -9.73 10.14 -23.72
N SER A 285 -9.53 10.73 -24.90
CA SER A 285 -10.57 10.74 -25.93
C SER A 285 -10.77 9.38 -26.58
N LYS A 286 -9.70 8.59 -26.71
CA LYS A 286 -9.73 7.28 -27.39
C LYS A 286 -10.10 6.13 -26.45
N LEU A 287 -9.71 6.19 -25.17
CA LEU A 287 -9.86 5.07 -24.23
C LEU A 287 -11.03 5.22 -23.25
N ARG A 288 -11.52 6.43 -22.95
CA ARG A 288 -12.53 6.66 -21.89
C ARG A 288 -13.84 5.90 -22.11
N GLN A 289 -14.24 5.66 -23.35
CA GLN A 289 -15.43 4.86 -23.67
C GLN A 289 -15.34 3.39 -23.22
N TYR A 290 -14.13 2.87 -23.02
CA TYR A 290 -13.90 1.50 -22.59
C TYR A 290 -13.79 1.37 -21.07
N PHE A 291 -13.78 2.49 -20.32
CA PHE A 291 -13.69 2.48 -18.87
C PHE A 291 -15.02 2.03 -18.24
N LYS A 292 -14.98 0.94 -17.47
CA LYS A 292 -16.13 0.35 -16.75
C LYS A 292 -16.09 0.59 -15.24
N GLY A 293 -15.02 1.19 -14.73
CA GLY A 293 -14.85 1.45 -13.30
C GLY A 293 -15.78 2.52 -12.76
N SER A 294 -15.82 2.65 -11.43
CA SER A 294 -16.50 3.77 -10.77
C SER A 294 -15.56 4.99 -10.69
N ASN A 295 -16.11 6.19 -10.54
CA ASN A 295 -15.29 7.38 -10.31
C ASN A 295 -14.60 7.39 -8.93
N ASN A 296 -14.95 6.47 -8.02
CA ASN A 296 -14.46 6.39 -6.65
C ASN A 296 -13.35 5.32 -6.45
N CYS A 297 -12.65 4.92 -7.51
CA CYS A 297 -11.51 4.00 -7.40
C CYS A 297 -10.36 4.66 -6.62
N LYS A 298 -9.71 3.92 -5.71
CA LYS A 298 -8.53 4.42 -4.99
C LYS A 298 -7.26 4.27 -5.83
N VAL A 299 -7.20 3.19 -6.62
CA VAL A 299 -6.09 2.89 -7.54
C VAL A 299 -6.45 3.31 -8.96
N LYS A 300 -5.57 4.06 -9.62
CA LYS A 300 -5.73 4.56 -10.99
C LYS A 300 -4.52 4.23 -11.85
N LEU A 301 -4.75 4.06 -13.16
CA LEU A 301 -3.69 3.93 -14.16
C LEU A 301 -3.02 5.30 -14.40
N VAL A 302 -1.72 5.36 -14.14
CA VAL A 302 -0.91 6.57 -14.19
C VAL A 302 0.40 6.33 -14.96
N SER A 303 1.06 7.42 -15.34
CA SER A 303 2.38 7.42 -15.98
C SER A 303 3.29 8.46 -15.33
N LYS A 304 4.59 8.14 -15.27
CA LYS A 304 5.65 9.11 -14.94
C LYS A 304 6.15 9.87 -16.18
N THR A 305 6.04 9.26 -17.35
CA THR A 305 6.39 9.88 -18.63
C THR A 305 5.20 10.67 -19.14
N LYS A 306 5.46 11.90 -19.61
CA LYS A 306 4.44 12.75 -20.22
C LYS A 306 4.13 12.27 -21.64
N SER A 307 2.88 12.43 -22.05
CA SER A 307 2.48 12.30 -23.46
C SER A 307 3.29 13.28 -24.32
N ILE A 308 3.70 12.85 -25.51
CA ILE A 308 4.40 13.74 -26.45
C ILE A 308 3.49 14.89 -26.90
N THR A 309 2.18 14.66 -26.91
CA THR A 309 1.16 15.67 -27.28
C THR A 309 1.04 16.81 -26.28
N GLU A 310 1.51 16.62 -25.04
CA GLU A 310 1.59 17.68 -24.01
C GLU A 310 2.99 18.30 -23.89
N SER A 311 3.93 17.87 -24.74
CA SER A 311 5.30 18.39 -24.75
C SER A 311 5.49 19.49 -25.80
N HIS A 312 6.64 20.18 -25.74
CA HIS A 312 7.06 21.11 -26.80
C HIS A 312 7.32 20.42 -28.15
N TYR A 313 7.35 19.09 -28.20
CA TYR A 313 7.46 18.29 -29.42
C TYR A 313 6.10 17.87 -29.99
N SER A 314 4.98 18.35 -29.43
CA SER A 314 3.61 18.05 -29.91
C SER A 314 3.34 18.49 -31.36
N ILE A 315 4.14 19.39 -31.90
CA ILE A 315 4.05 19.91 -33.26
C ILE A 315 5.36 19.59 -33.99
N ALA A 316 5.26 19.05 -35.20
CA ALA A 316 6.43 18.81 -36.05
C ALA A 316 7.14 20.13 -36.38
N ARG A 317 8.48 20.08 -36.48
CA ARG A 317 9.32 21.27 -36.70
C ARG A 317 8.94 22.04 -37.97
N HIS A 318 8.86 21.35 -39.10
CA HIS A 318 8.47 21.96 -40.37
C HIS A 318 7.91 20.90 -41.34
N VAL A 319 6.76 21.18 -41.95
CA VAL A 319 5.94 20.20 -42.67
C VAL A 319 6.66 19.50 -43.82
N ILE A 320 7.55 20.21 -44.52
CA ILE A 320 8.33 19.63 -45.64
C ILE A 320 9.55 18.84 -45.18
N SER A 321 10.24 19.28 -44.12
CA SER A 321 11.52 18.66 -43.73
C SER A 321 11.35 17.45 -42.83
N THR A 322 10.19 17.33 -42.17
CA THR A 322 9.89 16.21 -41.28
C THR A 322 9.48 14.97 -42.12
N PRO A 323 10.22 13.85 -42.02
CA PRO A 323 9.83 12.56 -42.59
C PRO A 323 8.45 12.11 -42.10
N LEU A 324 7.75 11.30 -42.89
CA LEU A 324 6.39 10.86 -42.55
C LEU A 324 6.38 10.07 -41.23
N GLU A 325 7.43 9.29 -40.98
CA GLU A 325 7.59 8.43 -39.81
C GLU A 325 7.69 9.23 -38.50
N GLU A 326 8.29 10.42 -38.53
CA GLU A 326 8.46 11.29 -37.36
C GLU A 326 7.13 11.92 -36.87
N TYR A 327 6.06 11.81 -37.67
CA TYR A 327 4.72 12.21 -37.23
C TYR A 327 4.00 11.14 -36.41
N PHE A 328 4.50 9.91 -36.38
CA PHE A 328 3.88 8.79 -35.68
C PHE A 328 4.74 8.42 -34.47
N TYR A 329 4.18 8.62 -33.29
CA TYR A 329 4.79 8.27 -32.03
C TYR A 329 4.05 7.08 -31.42
N GLU A 330 4.80 6.09 -30.95
CA GLU A 330 4.23 5.02 -30.13
C GLU A 330 3.74 5.60 -28.79
N ASN A 331 2.93 4.83 -28.07
CA ASN A 331 2.46 5.27 -26.75
C ASN A 331 3.64 5.58 -25.83
N GLY A 332 3.75 6.83 -25.39
CA GLY A 332 4.84 7.29 -24.54
C GLY A 332 4.58 7.09 -23.04
N LEU A 333 3.40 6.62 -22.65
CA LEU A 333 3.01 6.46 -21.25
C LEU A 333 3.50 5.12 -20.69
N GLN A 334 4.02 5.15 -19.47
CA GLN A 334 4.35 3.94 -18.73
C GLN A 334 3.10 3.36 -18.06
N VAL A 335 2.95 2.04 -18.11
CA VAL A 335 1.82 1.34 -17.47
C VAL A 335 2.13 1.18 -15.98
N GLN A 336 1.58 2.07 -15.15
CA GLN A 336 1.78 2.07 -13.70
C GLN A 336 0.46 2.36 -12.98
N ILE A 337 0.39 2.02 -11.69
CA ILE A 337 -0.76 2.35 -10.84
C ILE A 337 -0.39 3.31 -9.72
N SER A 338 -1.38 4.10 -9.29
CA SER A 338 -1.22 5.12 -8.26
C SER A 338 -1.43 4.60 -6.84
N PRO A 339 -0.73 5.19 -5.86
CA PRO A 339 0.64 5.68 -5.87
C PRO A 339 1.65 4.62 -6.30
N THR A 340 2.70 5.08 -6.99
CA THR A 340 3.83 4.24 -7.39
C THR A 340 4.79 3.94 -6.24
N LYS A 341 4.67 4.66 -5.12
CA LYS A 341 5.38 4.36 -3.88
C LYS A 341 4.36 3.95 -2.82
N ILE A 342 4.44 2.69 -2.46
CA ILE A 342 3.64 2.08 -1.41
C ILE A 342 4.21 2.56 -0.06
N ASN A 343 3.36 2.97 0.88
CA ASN A 343 3.81 3.22 2.26
C ASN A 343 4.18 1.88 2.91
N GLU A 344 5.32 1.80 3.56
CA GLU A 344 5.80 0.55 4.14
C GLU A 344 5.41 0.50 5.62
N PHE A 345 5.14 -0.70 6.17
CA PHE A 345 4.89 -0.88 7.61
C PHE A 345 6.18 -0.75 8.46
N GLN A 346 7.13 0.09 8.01
CA GLN A 346 8.46 0.19 8.58
C GLN A 346 8.49 0.89 9.92
N ASP A 347 7.62 1.87 10.18
CA ASP A 347 7.67 2.67 11.41
C ASP A 347 6.54 2.30 12.39
N GLU A 348 5.63 1.41 11.99
CA GLU A 348 4.44 1.01 12.74
C GLU A 348 4.79 0.25 14.02
N TYR A 349 5.96 -0.39 14.09
CA TYR A 349 6.46 -0.95 15.34
C TYR A 349 6.56 0.12 16.45
N ARG A 350 6.87 1.37 16.11
CA ARG A 350 6.90 2.50 17.07
C ARG A 350 5.51 2.86 17.58
N THR A 351 4.48 2.67 16.75
CA THR A 351 3.08 2.87 17.15
C THR A 351 2.62 1.79 18.14
N LEU A 352 3.22 0.60 18.05
CA LEU A 352 2.92 -0.56 18.90
C LEU A 352 3.81 -0.65 20.15
N THR A 353 4.89 0.13 20.19
CA THR A 353 5.87 0.13 21.27
C THR A 353 5.66 1.36 22.16
N PRO A 354 5.47 1.20 23.48
CA PRO A 354 5.28 2.33 24.37
C PRO A 354 6.58 3.12 24.58
N GLU A 355 6.44 4.43 24.75
CA GLU A 355 7.57 5.32 25.07
C GLU A 355 7.66 5.57 26.58
N LEU A 356 8.89 5.54 27.10
CA LEU A 356 9.21 5.90 28.47
C LEU A 356 9.24 7.42 28.61
N THR A 357 8.34 7.96 29.42
CA THR A 357 8.21 9.40 29.67
C THR A 357 9.10 9.88 30.81
N ASP A 358 9.43 9.02 31.78
CA ASP A 358 10.34 9.36 32.86
C ASP A 358 11.79 9.48 32.35
N SER A 359 12.35 10.67 32.53
CA SER A 359 13.75 10.99 32.30
C SER A 359 14.75 10.03 32.96
N ASN A 360 14.40 9.41 34.08
CA ASN A 360 15.28 8.46 34.77
C ASN A 360 15.45 7.15 33.98
N TYR A 361 14.39 6.73 33.30
CA TYR A 361 14.33 5.47 32.54
C TYR A 361 14.54 5.67 31.04
N LYS A 362 14.59 6.91 30.57
CA LYS A 362 14.65 7.24 29.13
C LYS A 362 15.83 6.59 28.39
N ASP A 363 17.00 6.48 29.02
CA ASP A 363 18.17 5.81 28.44
C ASP A 363 18.00 4.28 28.32
N LEU A 364 16.95 3.71 28.93
CA LEU A 364 16.58 2.30 28.88
C LEU A 364 15.48 2.01 27.84
N GLN A 365 15.06 2.99 27.03
CA GLN A 365 14.02 2.79 25.99
C GLN A 365 14.33 1.60 25.06
N PHE A 366 15.61 1.35 24.78
CA PHE A 366 16.03 0.21 23.95
C PHE A 366 15.57 -1.16 24.49
N SER A 367 15.35 -1.27 25.81
CA SER A 367 14.86 -2.49 26.46
C SER A 367 13.36 -2.71 26.24
N ILE A 368 12.62 -1.66 25.90
CA ILE A 368 11.22 -1.72 25.46
C ILE A 368 11.15 -1.97 23.95
N ASP A 369 12.03 -1.35 23.17
CA ASP A 369 11.97 -1.38 21.70
C ASP A 369 12.21 -2.77 21.09
N ASN A 370 13.02 -3.61 21.72
CA ASN A 370 13.36 -4.94 21.23
C ASN A 370 13.76 -5.87 22.37
N THR A 371 14.01 -7.13 22.06
CA THR A 371 14.48 -8.16 22.99
C THR A 371 15.85 -8.74 22.59
N GLU A 372 16.41 -8.26 21.47
CA GLU A 372 17.62 -8.80 20.84
C GLU A 372 18.89 -8.17 21.41
N PHE A 373 19.06 -8.25 22.72
CA PHE A 373 20.26 -7.78 23.39
C PHE A 373 20.62 -8.67 24.58
N ALA A 374 21.91 -8.68 24.91
CA ALA A 374 22.42 -9.38 26.08
C ALA A 374 22.49 -8.46 27.30
N GLN A 375 22.27 -9.00 28.49
CA GLN A 375 22.42 -8.30 29.77
C GLN A 375 23.75 -7.54 29.91
N ASN A 376 24.83 -8.06 29.35
CA ASN A 376 26.14 -7.39 29.35
C ASN A 376 26.11 -5.97 28.75
N ARG A 377 25.22 -5.73 27.78
CA ARG A 377 24.98 -4.38 27.23
C ARG A 377 24.50 -3.44 28.31
N VAL A 378 23.50 -3.86 29.10
CA VAL A 378 22.92 -3.05 30.18
C VAL A 378 23.97 -2.69 31.22
N ILE A 379 24.79 -3.68 31.60
CA ILE A 379 25.89 -3.47 32.56
C ILE A 379 26.92 -2.50 32.01
N ALA A 380 27.28 -2.60 30.72
CA ALA A 380 28.21 -1.67 30.08
C ALA A 380 27.66 -0.24 29.99
N GLU A 381 26.34 -0.08 29.96
CA GLU A 381 25.65 1.21 29.92
C GLU A 381 25.34 1.79 31.31
N LEU A 382 25.81 1.16 32.41
CA LEU A 382 25.63 1.66 33.79
C LEU A 382 26.09 3.12 33.99
N SER A 383 27.06 3.60 33.20
CA SER A 383 27.49 5.00 33.24
C SER A 383 26.40 6.00 32.83
N LYS A 384 25.34 5.52 32.16
CA LYS A 384 24.14 6.30 31.78
C LYS A 384 23.05 6.27 32.86
N CYS A 385 23.22 5.50 33.93
CA CYS A 385 22.24 5.42 35.01
C CYS A 385 22.01 6.82 35.63
N SER A 386 20.74 7.21 35.75
CA SER A 386 20.34 8.42 36.47
C SER A 386 20.81 8.35 37.92
N LEU A 387 21.21 9.50 38.48
CA LEU A 387 21.59 9.61 39.90
C LEU A 387 20.42 9.33 40.86
N LYS A 388 19.17 9.33 40.36
CA LYS A 388 17.98 9.03 41.15
C LYS A 388 17.64 7.53 41.17
N LEU A 389 18.13 6.76 40.20
CA LEU A 389 17.92 5.30 40.15
C LEU A 389 19.04 4.57 40.86
N LYS A 390 18.69 3.49 41.56
CA LYS A 390 19.71 2.59 42.09
C LYS A 390 20.33 1.82 40.92
N SER A 391 21.64 1.57 40.98
CA SER A 391 22.31 0.81 39.91
C SER A 391 21.74 -0.60 39.73
N ALA A 392 21.26 -1.23 40.82
CA ALA A 392 20.58 -2.53 40.77
C ALA A 392 19.26 -2.45 39.99
N GLU A 393 18.45 -1.43 40.25
CA GLU A 393 17.18 -1.16 39.56
C GLU A 393 17.39 -0.88 38.07
N PHE A 394 18.41 -0.08 37.72
CA PHE A 394 18.79 0.17 36.33
C PHE A 394 19.15 -1.12 35.58
N VAL A 395 19.93 -2.00 36.22
CA VAL A 395 20.34 -3.28 35.62
C VAL A 395 19.13 -4.21 35.51
N GLU A 396 18.31 -4.31 36.55
CA GLU A 396 17.13 -5.18 36.55
C GLU A 396 16.12 -4.76 35.47
N PHE A 397 15.76 -3.48 35.43
CA PHE A 397 14.88 -2.92 34.40
C PHE A 397 15.43 -3.17 33.00
N GLY A 398 16.68 -2.75 32.76
CA GLY A 398 17.28 -2.85 31.43
C GLY A 398 17.48 -4.31 30.98
N SER A 399 17.64 -5.25 31.91
CA SER A 399 17.86 -6.68 31.61
C SER A 399 16.57 -7.48 31.49
N PHE A 400 15.43 -6.95 31.96
CA PHE A 400 14.17 -7.68 32.04
C PHE A 400 13.73 -8.32 30.71
N ARG A 401 14.00 -7.64 29.58
CA ARG A 401 13.65 -8.12 28.23
C ARG A 401 14.84 -8.64 27.43
N SER A 402 15.96 -8.90 28.08
CA SER A 402 17.14 -9.50 27.45
C SER A 402 16.83 -10.95 27.05
N GLY A 403 16.51 -11.16 25.77
CA GLY A 403 16.05 -12.43 25.24
C GLY A 403 14.55 -12.66 25.42
N HIS A 404 13.81 -12.73 24.31
CA HIS A 404 12.34 -12.83 24.31
C HIS A 404 11.78 -14.02 25.12
N ARG A 405 12.49 -15.15 25.19
CA ARG A 405 12.06 -16.35 25.94
C ARG A 405 12.24 -16.25 27.46
N LEU A 406 12.99 -15.26 27.96
CA LEU A 406 13.32 -15.12 29.38
C LEU A 406 12.38 -14.20 30.15
N GLN A 407 11.52 -13.45 29.45
CA GLN A 407 10.66 -12.42 30.04
C GLN A 407 9.80 -12.94 31.20
N TRP A 408 9.20 -14.14 31.05
CA TRP A 408 8.40 -14.77 32.10
C TRP A 408 9.22 -15.21 33.31
N TRP A 409 10.43 -15.70 33.10
CA TRP A 409 11.36 -16.05 34.18
C TRP A 409 11.83 -14.80 34.93
N ASN A 410 12.10 -13.72 34.20
CA ASN A 410 12.48 -12.45 34.79
C ASN A 410 11.32 -11.86 35.61
N LEU A 411 10.06 -12.04 35.18
CA LEU A 411 8.89 -11.64 35.98
C LEU A 411 8.81 -12.44 37.29
N LEU A 412 9.00 -13.76 37.27
CA LEU A 412 9.04 -14.55 38.51
C LEU A 412 10.13 -14.06 39.45
N SER A 413 11.30 -13.71 38.91
CA SER A 413 12.43 -13.20 39.70
C SER A 413 12.07 -11.87 40.37
N ILE A 414 11.43 -10.94 39.64
CA ILE A 414 10.96 -9.68 40.21
C ILE A 414 9.92 -9.91 41.31
N LEU A 415 8.94 -10.81 41.09
CA LEU A 415 7.89 -11.10 42.07
C LEU A 415 8.44 -11.71 43.38
N GLU A 416 9.54 -12.47 43.31
CA GLU A 416 10.16 -13.08 44.48
C GLU A 416 11.12 -12.13 45.20
N LEU A 417 11.87 -11.32 44.45
CA LEU A 417 12.92 -10.46 45.00
C LEU A 417 12.46 -9.04 45.34
N ASP A 418 11.27 -8.64 44.86
CA ASP A 418 10.76 -7.27 44.92
C ASP A 418 11.80 -6.27 44.36
N SER A 419 12.44 -6.65 43.25
CA SER A 419 13.60 -5.95 42.69
C SER A 419 13.26 -4.69 41.88
N LEU A 420 12.02 -4.59 41.38
CA LEU A 420 11.46 -3.42 40.71
C LEU A 420 10.10 -3.07 41.33
N SER A 421 9.91 -1.80 41.68
CA SER A 421 8.63 -1.32 42.23
C SER A 421 7.57 -1.23 41.15
N MET A 422 6.43 -1.91 41.34
CA MET A 422 5.27 -1.81 40.45
C MET A 422 4.48 -0.50 40.65
N ASP A 423 4.86 0.35 41.60
CA ASP A 423 4.29 1.70 41.75
C ASP A 423 4.82 2.68 40.68
N GLU A 424 5.97 2.35 40.06
CA GLU A 424 6.59 3.18 39.04
C GLU A 424 5.99 2.93 37.65
N GLU A 425 5.46 3.98 37.02
CA GLU A 425 4.79 3.89 35.71
C GLU A 425 5.69 3.24 34.65
N SER A 426 6.99 3.56 34.64
CA SER A 426 7.95 2.98 33.69
C SER A 426 8.10 1.46 33.87
N VAL A 427 8.06 0.97 35.12
CA VAL A 427 8.12 -0.47 35.42
C VAL A 427 6.82 -1.16 34.99
N VAL A 428 5.67 -0.52 35.23
CA VAL A 428 4.37 -1.04 34.76
C VAL A 428 4.33 -1.12 33.24
N ILE A 429 4.86 -0.12 32.53
CA ILE A 429 5.00 -0.13 31.07
C ILE A 429 5.88 -1.31 30.62
N LEU A 430 7.05 -1.49 31.23
CA LEU A 430 7.98 -2.58 30.93
C LEU A 430 7.33 -3.95 31.09
N ILE A 431 6.71 -4.20 32.24
CA ILE A 431 6.05 -5.47 32.54
C ILE A 431 4.87 -5.67 31.60
N THR A 432 3.94 -4.71 31.53
CA THR A 432 2.74 -4.82 30.69
C THR A 432 3.11 -5.07 29.23
N HIS A 433 4.09 -4.34 28.69
CA HIS A 433 4.51 -4.54 27.32
C HIS A 433 5.13 -5.92 27.09
N ALA A 434 5.96 -6.42 28.01
CA ALA A 434 6.53 -7.77 27.91
C ALA A 434 5.47 -8.89 27.96
N LEU A 435 4.40 -8.70 28.74
CA LEU A 435 3.33 -9.70 28.86
C LEU A 435 2.37 -9.69 27.67
N LEU A 436 2.18 -8.54 27.03
CA LEU A 436 1.17 -8.38 25.99
C LEU A 436 1.73 -8.35 24.57
N GLN A 437 3.00 -8.01 24.36
CA GLN A 437 3.62 -8.06 23.04
C GLN A 437 3.74 -9.52 22.58
N TYR A 438 3.25 -9.80 21.38
CA TYR A 438 3.23 -11.14 20.80
C TYR A 438 4.65 -11.74 20.69
N GLY A 439 5.59 -10.97 20.15
CA GLY A 439 6.99 -11.35 20.03
C GLY A 439 7.29 -12.33 18.88
N PRO A 440 8.55 -12.79 18.80
CA PRO A 440 9.06 -13.46 17.60
C PRO A 440 8.31 -14.73 17.22
N LEU A 441 8.15 -14.91 15.91
CA LEU A 441 7.48 -16.04 15.29
C LEU A 441 8.47 -16.91 14.51
N THR A 442 8.59 -18.17 14.90
CA THR A 442 9.32 -19.16 14.12
C THR A 442 8.47 -19.72 12.97
N LYS A 443 9.14 -19.97 11.84
CA LYS A 443 8.59 -20.77 10.72
C LYS A 443 8.51 -22.26 11.09
N ASP A 444 9.42 -22.76 11.92
CA ASP A 444 9.41 -24.17 12.35
C ASP A 444 8.48 -24.39 13.55
N ARG A 445 7.22 -24.70 13.25
CA ARG A 445 6.20 -24.98 14.27
C ARG A 445 6.51 -26.19 15.13
N LYS A 446 7.31 -27.15 14.65
CA LYS A 446 7.58 -28.39 15.39
C LYS A 446 8.47 -28.15 16.62
N SER A 447 9.17 -27.02 16.63
CA SER A 447 9.98 -26.58 17.77
C SER A 447 9.15 -26.02 18.94
N LEU A 448 7.87 -25.73 18.72
CA LEU A 448 6.97 -25.12 19.70
C LEU A 448 6.09 -26.16 20.41
N ILE A 449 5.77 -25.92 21.68
CA ILE A 449 4.79 -26.71 22.45
C ILE A 449 3.40 -26.55 21.83
N CYS A 450 3.02 -25.31 21.51
CA CYS A 450 1.80 -25.04 20.77
C CYS A 450 2.02 -24.02 19.65
N SER A 451 1.55 -24.35 18.45
CA SER A 451 1.90 -23.64 17.21
C SER A 451 1.29 -22.24 17.07
N TRP A 452 0.23 -21.93 17.81
CA TRP A 452 -0.39 -20.60 17.81
C TRP A 452 0.28 -19.63 18.77
N CYS A 453 0.99 -20.17 19.76
CA CYS A 453 1.69 -19.40 20.77
C CYS A 453 3.08 -19.01 20.22
N PRO A 454 3.53 -17.76 20.38
CA PRO A 454 4.84 -17.31 19.93
C PRO A 454 5.92 -17.75 20.93
N GLU A 455 7.20 -17.63 20.55
CA GLU A 455 8.33 -18.11 21.37
C GLU A 455 8.39 -17.45 22.75
N SER A 456 8.00 -16.17 22.83
CA SER A 456 7.95 -15.39 24.06
C SER A 456 6.98 -15.92 25.11
N HIS A 457 5.96 -16.68 24.72
CA HIS A 457 4.88 -17.13 25.62
C HIS A 457 4.82 -18.65 25.78
N GLN A 458 5.71 -19.43 25.14
CA GLN A 458 5.70 -20.90 25.23
C GLN A 458 5.76 -21.40 26.68
N GLN A 459 6.49 -20.69 27.55
CA GLN A 459 6.65 -21.04 28.95
C GLN A 459 5.32 -21.12 29.72
N LEU A 460 4.30 -20.36 29.30
CA LEU A 460 2.95 -20.41 29.89
C LEU A 460 2.18 -21.70 29.57
N LEU A 461 2.72 -22.55 28.70
CA LEU A 461 2.13 -23.84 28.34
C LEU A 461 2.73 -24.98 29.18
N GLU A 462 3.67 -24.68 30.07
CA GLU A 462 4.28 -25.66 30.98
C GLU A 462 3.60 -25.60 32.35
N ASP A 463 2.88 -26.68 32.71
CA ASP A 463 2.09 -26.75 33.95
C ASP A 463 2.90 -26.36 35.19
N HIS A 464 4.13 -26.89 35.32
CA HIS A 464 4.99 -26.60 36.48
C HIS A 464 5.34 -25.12 36.61
N PHE A 465 5.59 -24.44 35.49
CA PHE A 465 5.87 -23.00 35.49
C PHE A 465 4.64 -22.20 35.88
N VAL A 466 3.47 -22.57 35.36
CA VAL A 466 2.21 -21.89 35.65
C VAL A 466 1.84 -22.02 37.12
N ASP A 467 1.99 -23.21 37.71
CA ASP A 467 1.76 -23.44 39.14
C ASP A 467 2.66 -22.53 40.00
N GLU A 468 3.93 -22.44 39.63
CA GLU A 468 4.92 -21.62 40.32
C GLU A 468 4.62 -20.11 40.17
N LEU A 469 4.17 -19.68 38.99
CA LEU A 469 3.74 -18.30 38.73
C LEU A 469 2.50 -17.93 39.55
N ILE A 470 1.48 -18.79 39.57
CA ILE A 470 0.27 -18.57 40.35
C ILE A 470 0.60 -18.48 41.84
N MET A 471 1.45 -19.38 42.35
CA MET A 471 1.87 -19.36 43.75
C MET A 471 2.58 -18.04 44.13
N ARG A 472 3.50 -17.54 43.29
CA ARG A 472 4.20 -16.26 43.55
C ARG A 472 3.26 -15.06 43.48
N LEU A 473 2.37 -15.03 42.49
CA LEU A 473 1.36 -13.98 42.37
C LEU A 473 0.41 -13.95 43.57
N ASP A 474 -0.08 -15.11 44.03
CA ASP A 474 -0.95 -15.21 45.20
C ASP A 474 -0.25 -14.73 46.48
N ARG A 475 1.03 -15.07 46.66
CA ARG A 475 1.83 -14.56 47.78
C ARG A 475 1.97 -13.04 47.73
N HIS A 476 2.38 -12.51 46.59
CA HIS A 476 2.55 -11.07 46.40
C HIS A 476 1.24 -10.30 46.63
N LEU A 477 0.12 -10.81 46.12
CA LEU A 477 -1.20 -10.22 46.35
C LEU A 477 -1.60 -10.20 47.84
N LYS A 478 -1.30 -11.27 48.58
CA LYS A 478 -1.53 -11.33 50.03
C LYS A 478 -0.66 -10.33 50.79
N ASP A 479 0.59 -10.18 50.40
CA ASP A 479 1.50 -9.19 51.00
C ASP A 479 0.98 -7.77 50.76
N CYS A 480 0.50 -7.46 49.54
CA CYS A 480 -0.18 -6.20 49.24
C CYS A 480 -1.45 -6.00 50.09
N GLU A 481 -2.30 -7.02 50.24
CA GLU A 481 -3.51 -6.96 51.08
C GLU A 481 -3.18 -6.66 52.54
N CYS A 482 -2.14 -7.30 53.09
CA CYS A 482 -1.66 -7.04 54.45
C CYS A 482 -1.13 -5.61 54.63
N ASN A 483 -0.55 -5.01 53.58
CA ASN A 483 -0.09 -3.63 53.60
C ASN A 483 -1.25 -2.62 53.52
N TRP A 484 -2.31 -2.90 52.77
CA TRP A 484 -3.52 -2.06 52.71
C TRP A 484 -4.31 -2.00 54.01
N GLN A 485 -4.17 -2.98 54.91
CA GLN A 485 -4.80 -2.93 56.23
C GLN A 485 -4.10 -1.97 57.21
N ASN A 486 -2.94 -1.42 56.83
CA ASN A 486 -2.13 -0.51 57.65
C ASN A 486 -2.08 0.94 57.14
N GLU A 487 -2.80 1.26 56.06
CA GLU A 487 -3.17 2.62 55.63
C GLU A 487 -4.64 2.91 55.96
#